data_AF-A0A7K3BKH3-F1
#
_entry.id   AF-A0A7K3BKH3-F1
#
_cell.length_a   1.000
_cell.length_b   1.000
_cell.length_c   1.000
_cell.angle_alpha   90.00
_cell.angle_beta   90.00
_cell.angle_gamma   90.00
#
_symmetry.space_group_name_H-M   'P 1'
#
loop_
_entity.id
_entity.type
_entity.pdbx_description
1 polymer ?
#
loop_
_entity_poly.entity_id
_entity_poly.type
_entity_poly.pdbx_seq_one_letter_code
_entity_poly.pdbx_strand_id
1 'polypeptide(L)'
;MSATPSAADAYAPTDRTVPTRSRERASYDRELVHAILDADYLCHLGFVRDGAPVVLPTLYARVGERLYVHGSTGSRPLRGAGEDTGLPVCLTVTHLDGLVLARSAFHHTINYRSVVVHGVARQVTDPAERSAALDALVEHIVPGRVADSRPANAKELAATAVIALDLHEVSAKVRTGGPGDDPEDLALPHWTGVLPVTRAYGTPEPADDLDPSIAAPGYLTTR
;
A
#
# COMPACT_ATOMS: atom_id res chain seq x y z
N MET A 1 9.09 21.01 -19.95
CA MET A 1 7.83 21.03 -20.72
C MET A 1 6.98 19.89 -20.17
N SER A 2 6.02 20.17 -19.30
CA SER A 2 5.15 19.13 -18.74
C SER A 2 4.11 18.75 -19.79
N ALA A 3 4.22 17.53 -20.31
CA ALA A 3 3.16 16.93 -21.10
C ALA A 3 1.92 16.80 -20.21
N THR A 4 0.78 17.24 -20.72
CA THR A 4 -0.52 17.00 -20.07
C THR A 4 -0.81 15.50 -20.22
N PRO A 5 -1.06 14.75 -19.13
CA PRO A 5 -1.33 13.31 -19.23
C PRO A 5 -2.56 13.07 -20.11
N SER A 6 -2.48 12.06 -20.98
CA SER A 6 -3.62 11.61 -21.79
C SER A 6 -4.72 11.06 -20.89
N ALA A 7 -5.98 11.07 -21.33
CA ALA A 7 -7.10 10.49 -20.57
C ALA A 7 -6.92 8.98 -20.27
N ALA A 8 -5.98 8.29 -20.94
CA ALA A 8 -5.57 6.92 -20.64
C ALA A 8 -4.60 6.80 -19.43
N ASP A 9 -3.89 7.89 -19.12
CA ASP A 9 -2.79 7.93 -18.13
C ASP A 9 -3.27 8.32 -16.73
N ALA A 10 -4.57 8.53 -16.54
CA ALA A 10 -5.16 8.90 -15.25
C ALA A 10 -6.43 8.10 -14.94
N TYR A 11 -6.76 8.00 -13.65
CA TYR A 11 -8.04 7.46 -13.18
C TYR A 11 -9.13 8.53 -13.19
N ALA A 12 -10.37 8.11 -13.43
CA ALA A 12 -11.51 9.02 -13.36
C ALA A 12 -11.83 9.36 -11.89
N PRO A 13 -11.86 10.65 -11.50
CA PRO A 13 -12.30 11.04 -10.18
C PRO A 13 -13.78 10.72 -9.96
N THR A 14 -14.13 10.41 -8.71
CA THR A 14 -15.48 10.08 -8.25
C THR A 14 -15.80 10.87 -6.98
N ASP A 15 -17.07 10.87 -6.57
CA ASP A 15 -17.48 11.52 -5.32
C ASP A 15 -16.74 10.99 -4.08
N ARG A 16 -16.30 9.71 -4.07
CA ARG A 16 -15.55 9.15 -2.94
C ARG A 16 -14.05 9.41 -3.00
N THR A 17 -13.50 9.70 -4.18
CA THR A 17 -12.05 9.88 -4.38
C THR A 17 -11.63 11.35 -4.47
N VAL A 18 -12.59 12.26 -4.60
CA VAL A 18 -12.32 13.70 -4.58
C VAL A 18 -12.34 14.23 -3.13
N PRO A 19 -11.19 14.62 -2.56
CA PRO A 19 -11.15 15.09 -1.18
C PRO A 19 -11.84 16.44 -1.03
N THR A 20 -12.42 16.70 0.14
CA THR A 20 -13.01 18.00 0.46
C THR A 20 -11.97 19.06 0.82
N ARG A 21 -10.81 18.65 1.36
CA ARG A 21 -9.70 19.51 1.81
C ARG A 21 -8.38 19.20 1.09
N SER A 22 -7.63 20.26 0.79
CA SER A 22 -6.35 20.22 0.07
C SER A 22 -6.45 19.43 -1.24
N ARG A 23 -7.39 19.85 -2.09
CA ARG A 23 -7.68 19.21 -3.39
C ARG A 23 -6.49 19.27 -4.33
N GLU A 24 -5.69 20.32 -4.22
CA GLU A 24 -4.44 20.51 -4.97
C GLU A 24 -3.38 19.43 -4.68
N ARG A 25 -3.54 18.66 -3.59
CA ARG A 25 -2.65 17.54 -3.24
C ARG A 25 -3.13 16.21 -3.78
N ALA A 26 -4.37 16.13 -4.27
CA ALA A 26 -4.87 14.91 -4.88
C ALA A 26 -4.32 14.76 -6.30
N SER A 27 -3.98 13.53 -6.66
CA SER A 27 -3.59 13.16 -8.00
C SER A 27 -4.30 11.87 -8.40
N TYR A 28 -4.62 11.78 -9.68
CA TYR A 28 -5.20 10.60 -10.30
C TYR A 28 -4.27 10.03 -11.38
N ASP A 29 -3.05 10.53 -11.46
CA ASP A 29 -2.02 10.06 -12.37
C ASP A 29 -1.70 8.58 -12.08
N ARG A 30 -1.79 7.76 -13.13
CA ARG A 30 -1.68 6.30 -13.04
C ARG A 30 -0.28 5.86 -12.64
N GLU A 31 0.73 6.49 -13.22
CA GLU A 31 2.14 6.21 -12.93
C GLU A 31 2.45 6.51 -11.45
N LEU A 32 2.02 7.66 -10.94
CA LEU A 32 2.19 8.03 -9.53
C LEU A 32 1.48 7.06 -8.59
N VAL A 33 0.22 6.69 -8.89
CA VAL A 33 -0.53 5.71 -8.07
C VAL A 33 0.22 4.38 -8.03
N HIS A 34 0.64 3.86 -9.19
CA HIS A 34 1.37 2.60 -9.29
C HIS A 34 2.71 2.70 -8.54
N ALA A 35 3.46 3.77 -8.69
CA ALA A 35 4.73 3.96 -8.00
C ALA A 35 4.59 4.00 -6.46
N ILE A 36 3.50 4.59 -5.94
CA ILE A 36 3.23 4.58 -4.49
C ILE A 36 2.88 3.17 -4.01
N LEU A 37 2.07 2.43 -4.77
CA LEU A 37 1.70 1.06 -4.44
C LEU A 37 2.94 0.13 -4.53
N ASP A 38 3.79 0.29 -5.53
CA ASP A 38 4.93 -0.60 -5.72
C ASP A 38 6.06 -0.37 -4.72
N ALA A 39 6.05 0.75 -3.99
CA ALA A 39 7.11 1.12 -3.06
C ALA A 39 7.06 0.39 -1.71
N ASP A 40 5.92 -0.22 -1.33
CA ASP A 40 5.80 -0.98 -0.08
C ASP A 40 4.68 -2.01 -0.18
N TYR A 41 4.82 -3.08 0.59
CA TYR A 41 3.99 -4.29 0.57
C TYR A 41 2.96 -4.34 1.71
N LEU A 42 2.92 -3.32 2.58
CA LEU A 42 1.96 -3.19 3.68
C LEU A 42 0.79 -2.27 3.29
N CYS A 43 -0.44 -2.73 3.48
CA CYS A 43 -1.64 -1.90 3.37
C CYS A 43 -2.52 -2.00 4.62
N HIS A 44 -3.53 -1.13 4.67
CA HIS A 44 -4.63 -1.19 5.61
C HIS A 44 -5.93 -1.45 4.85
N LEU A 45 -6.55 -2.60 5.10
CA LEU A 45 -7.81 -3.02 4.48
C LEU A 45 -8.99 -2.67 5.41
N GLY A 46 -9.74 -1.64 5.04
CA GLY A 46 -10.97 -1.20 5.68
C GLY A 46 -12.21 -1.87 5.07
N PHE A 47 -13.14 -2.33 5.90
CA PHE A 47 -14.45 -2.85 5.50
C PHE A 47 -15.45 -2.73 6.65
N VAL A 48 -16.74 -2.97 6.39
CA VAL A 48 -17.79 -2.97 7.43
C VAL A 48 -18.11 -4.40 7.84
N ARG A 49 -18.19 -4.64 9.15
CA ARG A 49 -18.59 -5.92 9.74
C ARG A 49 -19.57 -5.66 10.87
N ASP A 50 -20.70 -6.36 10.85
CA ASP A 50 -21.73 -6.25 11.89
C ASP A 50 -22.15 -4.78 12.15
N GLY A 51 -22.20 -3.98 11.07
CA GLY A 51 -22.52 -2.54 11.10
C GLY A 51 -21.37 -1.62 11.56
N ALA A 52 -20.20 -2.15 11.91
CA ALA A 52 -19.06 -1.37 12.41
C ALA A 52 -17.86 -1.41 11.44
N PRO A 53 -17.08 -0.32 11.32
CA PRO A 53 -15.85 -0.32 10.53
C PRO A 53 -14.78 -1.19 11.18
N VAL A 54 -14.07 -1.96 10.36
CA VAL A 54 -12.90 -2.76 10.73
C VAL A 54 -11.77 -2.38 9.79
N VAL A 55 -10.56 -2.22 10.32
CA VAL A 55 -9.35 -1.96 9.53
C VAL A 55 -8.30 -2.98 9.93
N LEU A 56 -7.81 -3.74 8.94
CA LEU A 56 -6.79 -4.77 9.15
C LEU A 56 -5.49 -4.38 8.43
N PRO A 57 -4.35 -4.32 9.13
CA PRO A 57 -3.05 -4.26 8.47
C PRO A 57 -2.75 -5.62 7.83
N THR A 58 -2.34 -5.63 6.56
CA THR A 58 -2.05 -6.86 5.83
C THR A 58 -1.09 -6.63 4.67
N LEU A 59 -0.52 -7.72 4.16
CA LEU A 59 0.26 -7.71 2.93
C LEU A 59 -0.67 -7.59 1.71
N TYR A 60 -0.18 -6.90 0.69
CA TYR A 60 -0.82 -6.88 -0.62
C TYR A 60 0.23 -6.98 -1.73
N ALA A 61 -0.20 -7.17 -2.96
CA ALA A 61 0.63 -6.98 -4.14
C ALA A 61 -0.20 -6.39 -5.27
N ARG A 62 0.44 -5.61 -6.14
CA ARG A 62 -0.17 -5.10 -7.37
C ARG A 62 0.28 -5.94 -8.56
N VAL A 63 -0.67 -6.32 -9.41
CA VAL A 63 -0.39 -6.90 -10.74
C VAL A 63 -1.22 -6.14 -11.77
N GLY A 64 -0.56 -5.26 -12.53
CA GLY A 64 -1.23 -4.35 -13.45
C GLY A 64 -2.22 -3.46 -12.71
N GLU A 65 -3.50 -3.58 -13.04
CA GLU A 65 -4.61 -2.77 -12.51
C GLU A 65 -5.36 -3.44 -11.35
N ARG A 66 -4.73 -4.42 -10.68
CA ARG A 66 -5.35 -5.18 -9.58
C ARG A 66 -4.46 -5.26 -8.37
N LEU A 67 -5.10 -5.15 -7.20
CA LEU A 67 -4.49 -5.46 -5.91
C LEU A 67 -4.96 -6.82 -5.43
N TYR A 68 -4.02 -7.61 -4.92
CA TYR A 68 -4.28 -8.91 -4.32
C TYR A 68 -3.92 -8.89 -2.84
N VAL A 69 -4.78 -9.48 -2.03
CA VAL A 69 -4.56 -9.70 -0.59
C VAL A 69 -4.88 -11.15 -0.28
N HIS A 70 -4.06 -11.81 0.53
CA HIS A 70 -4.32 -13.18 0.98
C HIS A 70 -4.71 -13.24 2.46
N GLY A 71 -5.29 -14.36 2.85
CA GLY A 71 -5.56 -14.67 4.24
C GLY A 71 -6.09 -16.09 4.40
N SER A 72 -6.38 -16.47 5.65
CA SER A 72 -7.03 -17.76 5.91
C SER A 72 -8.40 -17.82 5.22
N THR A 73 -8.76 -18.97 4.65
CA THR A 73 -10.11 -19.24 4.12
C THR A 73 -11.22 -19.02 5.17
N GLY A 74 -10.92 -19.21 6.45
CA GLY A 74 -11.86 -18.97 7.55
C GLY A 74 -11.98 -17.49 7.97
N SER A 75 -11.09 -16.63 7.48
CA SER A 75 -11.11 -15.21 7.85
C SER A 75 -12.34 -14.51 7.26
N ARG A 76 -12.88 -13.55 8.00
CA ARG A 76 -14.14 -12.90 7.65
C ARG A 76 -14.10 -12.07 6.37
N PRO A 77 -13.03 -11.29 6.08
CA PRO A 77 -12.95 -10.56 4.81
C PRO A 77 -12.97 -11.51 3.61
N LEU A 78 -12.26 -12.63 3.70
CA LEU A 78 -12.14 -13.61 2.62
C LEU A 78 -13.47 -14.36 2.41
N ARG A 79 -14.22 -14.64 3.49
CA ARG A 79 -15.59 -15.19 3.39
C ARG A 79 -16.56 -14.20 2.74
N GLY A 80 -16.57 -12.94 3.19
CA GLY A 80 -17.49 -11.94 2.64
C GLY A 80 -17.22 -11.65 1.15
N ALA A 81 -15.95 -11.70 0.72
CA ALA A 81 -15.61 -11.54 -0.69
C ALA A 81 -15.99 -12.75 -1.57
N GLY A 82 -16.33 -13.89 -0.97
CA GLY A 82 -16.82 -15.08 -1.67
C GLY A 82 -18.34 -15.08 -1.88
N GLU A 83 -19.07 -14.09 -1.35
CA GLU A 83 -20.49 -13.89 -1.63
C GLU A 83 -20.68 -13.29 -3.03
N ASP A 84 -21.84 -13.53 -3.67
CA ASP A 84 -22.12 -13.07 -5.04
C ASP A 84 -21.99 -11.54 -5.20
N THR A 85 -22.23 -10.79 -4.13
CA THR A 85 -22.11 -9.33 -4.11
C THR A 85 -20.68 -8.83 -3.88
N GLY A 86 -19.74 -9.72 -3.55
CA GLY A 86 -18.40 -9.39 -3.09
C GLY A 86 -18.39 -8.59 -1.77
N LEU A 87 -17.20 -8.13 -1.38
CA LEU A 87 -16.99 -7.34 -0.16
C LEU A 87 -16.66 -5.88 -0.50
N PRO A 88 -17.51 -4.91 -0.16
CA PRO A 88 -17.13 -3.51 -0.22
C PRO A 88 -15.94 -3.21 0.70
N VAL A 89 -14.86 -2.68 0.13
CA VAL A 89 -13.60 -2.40 0.83
C VAL A 89 -13.05 -1.01 0.51
N CYS A 90 -12.17 -0.55 1.40
CA CYS A 90 -11.26 0.57 1.20
C CYS A 90 -9.85 0.10 1.54
N LEU A 91 -8.95 0.05 0.57
CA LEU A 91 -7.54 -0.31 0.79
C LEU A 91 -6.70 0.96 0.77
N THR A 92 -5.89 1.18 1.82
CA THR A 92 -5.03 2.36 1.95
C THR A 92 -3.56 1.97 2.11
N VAL A 93 -2.68 2.66 1.40
CA VAL A 93 -1.22 2.59 1.52
C VAL A 93 -0.69 3.99 1.78
N THR A 94 0.21 4.14 2.76
CA THR A 94 0.77 5.43 3.16
C THR A 94 2.25 5.31 3.45
N HIS A 95 3.04 6.22 2.89
CA HIS A 95 4.47 6.38 3.12
C HIS A 95 4.72 7.70 3.83
N LEU A 96 5.44 7.67 4.95
CA LEU A 96 5.88 8.87 5.66
C LEU A 96 7.27 9.27 5.12
N ASP A 97 7.37 10.46 4.55
CA ASP A 97 8.59 10.94 3.91
C ASP A 97 9.29 12.07 4.72
N GLY A 98 8.61 12.65 5.71
CA GLY A 98 9.25 13.63 6.61
C GLY A 98 8.32 14.28 7.62
N LEU A 99 8.88 14.76 8.73
CA LEU A 99 8.20 15.57 9.72
C LEU A 99 8.42 17.05 9.39
N VAL A 100 7.34 17.82 9.25
CA VAL A 100 7.39 19.25 8.96
C VAL A 100 7.12 20.03 10.22
N LEU A 101 8.15 20.73 10.68
CA LEU A 101 8.21 21.38 11.97
C LEU A 101 8.15 22.90 11.76
N ALA A 102 6.96 23.46 11.94
CA ALA A 102 6.68 24.88 11.85
C ALA A 102 7.03 25.63 13.14
N ARG A 103 6.94 26.96 13.13
CA ARG A 103 7.11 27.80 14.33
C ARG A 103 5.87 27.82 15.20
N SER A 104 4.69 27.82 14.57
CA SER A 104 3.40 27.70 15.26
C SER A 104 2.97 26.24 15.35
N ALA A 105 2.43 25.86 16.51
CA ALA A 105 1.94 24.51 16.76
C ALA A 105 0.87 24.07 15.74
N PHE A 106 0.11 25.02 15.18
CA PHE A 106 -0.94 24.78 14.20
C PHE A 106 -0.41 24.29 12.84
N HIS A 107 0.80 24.70 12.46
CA HIS A 107 1.37 24.43 11.14
C HIS A 107 2.27 23.20 11.09
N HIS A 108 2.45 22.49 12.22
CA HIS A 108 3.11 21.18 12.23
C HIS A 108 2.35 20.16 11.39
N THR A 109 3.08 19.40 10.57
CA THR A 109 2.49 18.40 9.68
C THR A 109 3.54 17.41 9.20
N ILE A 110 3.24 16.63 8.16
CA ILE A 110 4.13 15.61 7.60
C ILE A 110 4.20 15.69 6.07
N ASN A 111 5.34 15.36 5.49
CA ASN A 111 5.47 15.00 4.08
C ASN A 111 5.12 13.51 3.93
N TYR A 112 4.29 13.18 2.95
CA TYR A 112 3.80 11.82 2.75
C TYR A 112 3.33 11.61 1.31
N ARG A 113 3.21 10.33 0.95
CA ARG A 113 2.51 9.85 -0.24
C ARG A 113 1.53 8.78 0.20
N SER A 114 0.29 8.84 -0.26
CA SER A 114 -0.71 7.81 0.03
C SER A 114 -1.56 7.49 -1.18
N VAL A 115 -2.05 6.27 -1.24
CA VAL A 115 -3.07 5.82 -2.19
C VAL A 115 -4.25 5.23 -1.41
N VAL A 116 -5.46 5.61 -1.82
CA VAL A 116 -6.72 5.06 -1.31
C VAL A 116 -7.48 4.47 -2.49
N VAL A 117 -7.88 3.21 -2.36
CA VAL A 117 -8.64 2.46 -3.37
C VAL A 117 -9.96 2.02 -2.77
N HIS A 118 -11.06 2.45 -3.38
CA HIS A 118 -12.40 1.99 -3.04
C HIS A 118 -12.86 0.96 -4.07
N GLY A 119 -13.63 -0.03 -3.62
CA GLY A 119 -14.27 -0.95 -4.55
C GLY A 119 -14.95 -2.11 -3.85
N VAL A 120 -15.26 -3.12 -4.65
CA VAL A 120 -15.82 -4.38 -4.18
C VAL A 120 -14.78 -5.45 -4.46
N ALA A 121 -14.18 -5.99 -3.39
CA ALA A 121 -13.25 -7.09 -3.50
C ALA A 121 -13.99 -8.39 -3.81
N ARG A 122 -13.45 -9.18 -4.73
CA ARG A 122 -13.93 -10.51 -5.06
C ARG A 122 -12.94 -11.57 -4.59
N GLN A 123 -13.44 -12.75 -4.23
CA GLN A 123 -12.58 -13.90 -4.02
C GLN A 123 -12.00 -14.38 -5.36
N VAL A 124 -10.72 -14.73 -5.35
CA VAL A 124 -10.05 -15.38 -6.48
C VAL A 124 -10.27 -16.89 -6.38
N THR A 125 -11.03 -17.43 -7.32
CA THR A 125 -11.40 -18.86 -7.37
C THR A 125 -10.69 -19.62 -8.49
N ASP A 126 -10.26 -18.93 -9.55
CA ASP A 126 -9.45 -19.54 -10.61
C ASP A 126 -8.09 -19.98 -10.06
N PRO A 127 -7.69 -21.26 -10.22
CA PRO A 127 -6.45 -21.76 -9.67
C PRO A 127 -5.19 -21.07 -10.20
N ALA A 128 -5.18 -20.67 -11.48
CA ALA A 128 -4.03 -20.03 -12.10
C ALA A 128 -3.86 -18.59 -11.61
N GLU A 129 -4.95 -17.81 -11.57
CA GLU A 129 -4.97 -16.47 -10.98
C GLU A 129 -4.54 -16.52 -9.51
N ARG A 130 -5.05 -17.49 -8.75
CA ARG A 130 -4.70 -17.63 -7.33
C ARG A 130 -3.22 -17.93 -7.13
N SER A 131 -2.64 -18.81 -7.93
CA SER A 131 -1.21 -19.11 -7.86
C SER A 131 -0.37 -17.88 -8.20
N ALA A 132 -0.69 -17.20 -9.30
CA ALA A 132 0.03 -15.99 -9.73
C ALA A 132 -0.06 -14.87 -8.69
N ALA A 133 -1.22 -14.70 -8.03
CA ALA A 133 -1.39 -13.71 -6.97
C ALA A 133 -0.56 -14.03 -5.72
N LEU A 134 -0.47 -15.31 -5.32
CA LEU A 134 0.35 -15.73 -4.19
C LEU A 134 1.85 -15.55 -4.49
N ASP A 135 2.29 -15.86 -5.70
CA ASP A 135 3.67 -15.60 -6.13
C ASP A 135 3.95 -14.09 -6.14
N ALA A 136 3.04 -13.28 -6.69
CA ALA A 136 3.16 -11.82 -6.69
C ALA A 136 3.27 -11.23 -5.27
N LEU A 137 2.54 -11.79 -4.30
CA LEU A 137 2.63 -11.40 -2.90
C LEU A 137 4.02 -11.64 -2.32
N VAL A 138 4.61 -12.81 -2.57
CA VAL A 138 5.96 -13.12 -2.09
C VAL A 138 7.01 -12.26 -2.79
N GLU A 139 6.89 -12.12 -4.11
CA GLU A 139 7.81 -11.33 -4.94
C GLU A 139 7.79 -9.83 -4.56
N HIS A 140 6.62 -9.31 -4.19
CA HIS A 140 6.48 -7.91 -3.79
C HIS A 140 7.13 -7.62 -2.43
N ILE A 141 7.17 -8.59 -1.51
CA ILE A 141 7.92 -8.45 -0.25
C ILE A 141 9.42 -8.42 -0.56
N VAL A 142 9.89 -9.42 -1.31
CA VAL A 142 11.30 -9.58 -1.66
C VAL A 142 11.44 -10.15 -3.08
N PRO A 143 11.88 -9.35 -4.07
CA PRO A 143 12.17 -9.86 -5.40
C PRO A 143 13.20 -10.99 -5.37
N GLY A 144 12.93 -12.04 -6.12
CA GLY A 144 13.69 -13.28 -6.15
C GLY A 144 13.28 -14.32 -5.11
N ARG A 145 12.47 -13.95 -4.10
CA ARG A 145 12.14 -14.87 -3.00
C ARG A 145 11.20 -15.99 -3.42
N VAL A 146 10.35 -15.79 -4.43
CA VAL A 146 9.48 -16.85 -4.97
C VAL A 146 10.31 -18.03 -5.46
N ALA A 147 11.38 -17.76 -6.21
CA ALA A 147 12.25 -18.79 -6.77
C ALA A 147 13.15 -19.47 -5.70
N ASP A 148 13.41 -18.77 -4.60
CA ASP A 148 14.27 -19.19 -3.50
C ASP A 148 13.47 -19.75 -2.30
N SER A 149 12.26 -20.27 -2.55
CA SER A 149 11.42 -20.94 -1.57
C SER A 149 10.69 -22.09 -2.25
N ARG A 150 10.40 -23.17 -1.51
CA ARG A 150 9.59 -24.25 -2.08
C ARG A 150 8.19 -23.72 -2.43
N PRO A 151 7.55 -24.22 -3.50
CA PRO A 151 6.15 -23.93 -3.75
C PRO A 151 5.23 -24.37 -2.59
N ALA A 152 4.07 -23.72 -2.52
CA ALA A 152 3.02 -24.10 -1.58
C ALA A 152 2.48 -25.50 -1.92
N ASN A 153 2.24 -26.32 -0.90
CA ASN A 153 1.61 -27.63 -1.07
C ASN A 153 0.07 -27.52 -1.09
N ALA A 154 -0.60 -28.63 -1.43
CA ALA A 154 -2.06 -28.66 -1.54
C ALA A 154 -2.79 -28.27 -0.25
N LYS A 155 -2.25 -28.62 0.92
CA LYS A 155 -2.84 -28.28 2.22
C LYS A 155 -2.75 -26.77 2.50
N GLU A 156 -1.60 -26.18 2.22
CA GLU A 156 -1.36 -24.72 2.35
C GLU A 156 -2.27 -23.92 1.42
N LEU A 157 -2.38 -24.35 0.15
CA LEU A 157 -3.27 -23.73 -0.83
C LEU A 157 -4.76 -23.89 -0.45
N ALA A 158 -5.15 -25.01 0.17
CA ALA A 158 -6.52 -25.21 0.64
C ALA A 158 -6.86 -24.35 1.87
N ALA A 159 -5.87 -23.97 2.69
CA ALA A 159 -6.06 -23.11 3.85
C ALA A 159 -6.02 -21.61 3.52
N THR A 160 -5.63 -21.25 2.30
CA THR A 160 -5.37 -19.87 1.86
C THR A 160 -6.38 -19.41 0.83
N ALA A 161 -7.03 -18.27 1.10
CA ALA A 161 -7.86 -17.56 0.15
C ALA A 161 -7.15 -16.27 -0.29
N VAL A 162 -7.48 -15.81 -1.50
CA VAL A 162 -7.01 -14.56 -2.07
C VAL A 162 -8.22 -13.74 -2.49
N ILE A 163 -8.18 -12.44 -2.25
CA ILE A 163 -9.13 -11.49 -2.80
C ILE A 163 -8.43 -10.54 -3.77
N ALA A 164 -9.16 -10.13 -4.80
CA ALA A 164 -8.74 -9.16 -5.80
C ALA A 164 -9.59 -7.90 -5.68
N LEU A 165 -8.94 -6.74 -5.84
CA LEU A 165 -9.56 -5.42 -5.90
C LEU A 165 -9.04 -4.68 -7.14
N ASP A 166 -9.92 -4.36 -8.08
CA ASP A 166 -9.57 -3.60 -9.28
C ASP A 166 -9.35 -2.11 -8.97
N LEU A 167 -8.36 -1.49 -9.62
CA LEU A 167 -8.06 -0.06 -9.53
C LEU A 167 -9.02 0.75 -10.40
N HIS A 168 -10.29 0.81 -10.02
CA HIS A 168 -11.30 1.63 -10.71
C HIS A 168 -11.52 2.98 -10.04
N GLU A 169 -11.60 2.99 -8.71
CA GLU A 169 -11.91 4.17 -7.92
C GLU A 169 -10.77 4.42 -6.93
N VAL A 170 -9.78 5.18 -7.38
CA VAL A 170 -8.51 5.39 -6.69
C VAL A 170 -8.12 6.85 -6.68
N SER A 171 -7.49 7.28 -5.59
CA SER A 171 -6.84 8.59 -5.48
C SER A 171 -5.48 8.45 -4.82
N ALA A 172 -4.48 9.15 -5.37
CA ALA A 172 -3.25 9.45 -4.66
C ALA A 172 -3.36 10.80 -3.95
N LYS A 173 -2.67 10.95 -2.82
CA LYS A 173 -2.46 12.23 -2.15
C LYS A 173 -1.01 12.38 -1.75
N VAL A 174 -0.40 13.50 -2.14
CA VAL A 174 1.02 13.75 -1.90
C VAL A 174 1.21 15.11 -1.23
N ARG A 175 2.07 15.15 -0.23
CA ARG A 175 2.56 16.39 0.36
C ARG A 175 4.09 16.35 0.42
N THR A 176 4.72 17.36 -0.17
CA THR A 176 6.16 17.64 -0.07
C THR A 176 6.37 19.09 0.37
N GLY A 177 7.62 19.45 0.65
CA GLY A 177 8.02 20.83 0.95
C GLY A 177 8.12 21.16 2.43
N GLY A 178 8.39 22.44 2.69
CA GLY A 178 8.66 22.97 4.03
C GLY A 178 7.42 23.36 4.84
N PRO A 179 7.63 23.93 6.03
CA PRO A 179 6.60 24.55 6.85
C PRO A 179 5.93 25.73 6.13
N GLY A 180 4.64 25.92 6.39
CA GLY A 180 3.86 27.06 5.87
C GLY A 180 3.51 28.03 7.00
N ASP A 181 4.52 28.62 7.64
CA ASP A 181 4.33 29.61 8.70
C ASP A 181 3.62 30.87 8.18
N ASP A 182 2.78 31.47 9.02
CA ASP A 182 2.17 32.76 8.73
C ASP A 182 3.21 33.90 8.85
N PRO A 183 3.04 35.03 8.14
CA PRO A 183 4.02 36.12 8.15
C PRO A 183 4.36 36.66 9.55
N GLU A 184 3.39 36.65 10.47
CA GLU A 184 3.57 37.07 11.87
C GLU A 184 4.45 36.13 12.70
N ASP A 185 4.51 34.85 12.34
CA ASP A 185 5.29 33.84 13.06
C ASP A 185 6.77 33.83 12.66
N LEU A 186 7.14 34.45 11.53
CA LEU A 186 8.50 34.35 10.96
C LEU A 186 9.61 34.86 11.89
N ALA A 187 9.28 35.81 12.77
CA ALA A 187 10.20 36.39 13.74
C ALA A 187 10.28 35.59 15.06
N LEU A 188 9.42 34.59 15.27
CA LEU A 188 9.43 33.79 16.49
C LEU A 188 10.75 33.02 16.60
N PRO A 189 11.35 32.94 17.81
CA PRO A 189 12.65 32.31 18.03
C PRO A 189 12.54 30.78 18.13
N HIS A 190 11.78 30.15 17.22
CA HIS A 190 11.59 28.72 17.13
C HIS A 190 12.29 28.16 15.88
N TRP A 191 12.96 27.02 16.04
CA TRP A 191 13.54 26.32 14.90
C TRP A 191 12.41 25.80 14.00
N THR A 192 12.63 25.86 12.69
CA THR A 192 11.67 25.39 11.69
C THR A 192 12.38 24.63 10.57
N GLY A 193 11.73 23.62 10.02
CA GLY A 193 12.30 22.84 8.93
C GLY A 193 11.57 21.54 8.65
N VAL A 194 12.25 20.66 7.92
CA VAL A 194 11.80 19.29 7.65
C VAL A 194 12.83 18.34 8.23
N LEU A 195 12.38 17.35 9.00
CA LEU A 195 13.17 16.17 9.35
C LEU A 195 12.78 15.05 8.38
N PRO A 196 13.62 14.72 7.38
CA PRO A 196 13.31 13.64 6.44
C PRO A 196 13.15 12.29 7.15
N VAL A 197 12.20 11.49 6.70
CA VAL A 197 11.99 10.12 7.17
C VAL A 197 12.24 9.19 5.99
N THR A 198 13.15 8.25 6.16
CA THR A 198 13.51 7.25 5.16
C THR A 198 13.44 5.86 5.76
N ARG A 199 12.92 4.91 5.00
CA ARG A 199 12.98 3.50 5.36
C ARG A 199 14.38 2.95 5.08
N ALA A 200 14.88 2.12 5.98
CA ALA A 200 16.09 1.33 5.77
C ALA A 200 15.83 -0.11 6.22
N TYR A 201 16.43 -1.08 5.51
CA TYR A 201 16.45 -2.48 5.93
C TYR A 201 17.70 -2.73 6.77
N GLY A 202 17.56 -3.52 7.83
CA GLY A 202 18.68 -3.95 8.66
C GLY A 202 19.42 -5.14 8.04
N THR A 203 20.52 -5.54 8.69
CA THR A 203 21.23 -6.78 8.36
C THR A 203 20.30 -7.99 8.55
N PRO A 204 20.25 -8.96 7.60
CA PRO A 204 19.46 -10.17 7.79
C PRO A 204 19.87 -10.95 9.05
N GLU A 205 18.89 -11.29 9.88
CA GLU A 205 19.07 -12.12 11.06
C GLU A 205 18.65 -13.57 10.71
N PRO A 206 19.57 -14.55 10.75
CA PRO A 206 19.22 -15.94 10.46
C PRO A 206 18.35 -16.53 11.57
N ALA A 207 17.48 -17.47 11.21
CA ALA A 207 16.73 -18.24 12.20
C ALA A 207 17.67 -19.14 13.02
N ASP A 208 17.35 -19.36 14.30
CA ASP A 208 18.16 -20.17 15.23
C ASP A 208 18.36 -21.61 14.75
N ASP A 209 17.44 -22.15 13.95
CA ASP A 209 17.44 -23.51 13.42
C ASP A 209 17.94 -23.62 11.97
N LEU A 210 18.45 -22.52 11.38
CA LEU A 210 19.03 -22.53 10.04
C LEU A 210 20.35 -23.31 10.04
N ASP A 211 20.51 -24.24 9.09
CA ASP A 211 21.80 -24.91 8.86
C ASP A 211 22.90 -23.84 8.62
N PRO A 212 23.97 -23.80 9.44
CA PRO A 212 25.01 -22.77 9.33
C PRO A 212 25.77 -22.75 8.00
N SER A 213 25.67 -23.81 7.19
CA SER A 213 26.24 -23.85 5.84
C SER A 213 25.43 -23.08 4.80
N ILE A 214 24.18 -22.73 5.09
CA ILE A 214 23.30 -21.97 4.21
C ILE A 214 23.57 -20.48 4.40
N ALA A 215 24.19 -19.86 3.40
CA ALA A 215 24.43 -18.43 3.38
C ALA A 215 23.13 -17.63 3.12
N ALA A 216 23.08 -16.40 3.65
CA ALA A 216 22.03 -15.45 3.29
C ALA A 216 22.02 -15.22 1.76
N PRO A 217 20.86 -15.30 1.09
CA PRO A 217 20.77 -15.04 -0.34
C PRO A 217 21.25 -13.63 -0.71
N GLY A 218 22.00 -13.52 -1.81
CA GLY A 218 22.60 -12.24 -2.23
C GLY A 218 21.59 -11.13 -2.51
N TYR A 219 20.35 -11.46 -2.89
CA TYR A 219 19.29 -10.46 -3.13
C TYR A 219 18.79 -9.78 -1.85
N LEU A 220 19.13 -10.30 -0.65
CA LEU A 220 18.79 -9.68 0.63
C LEU A 220 19.77 -8.58 1.03
N THR A 221 21.02 -8.63 0.56
CA THR A 221 22.11 -7.73 0.97
C THR A 221 22.31 -6.54 0.02
N THR A 222 21.56 -6.49 -1.08
CA THR A 222 21.61 -5.43 -2.11
C THR A 222 20.45 -4.43 -1.99
N ARG A 223 19.77 -4.37 -0.85
CA ARG A 223 18.54 -3.57 -0.63
C ARG A 223 18.75 -2.36 0.24
#